data_AF-A0A2T2P9H1-F1
#
_entry.id   AF-A0A2T2P9H1-F1
#
_cell.length_a   1.000
_cell.length_b   1.000
_cell.length_c   1.000
_cell.angle_alpha   90.00
_cell.angle_beta   90.00
_cell.angle_gamma   90.00
#
_symmetry.space_group_name_H-M   'P 1'
#
loop_
_entity.id
_entity.type
_entity.pdbx_description
1 polymer ?
#
loop_
_entity_poly.entity_id
_entity_poly.type
_entity_poly.pdbx_seq_one_letter_code
_entity_poly.pdbx_strand_id
1 'polypeptide(L)'
;MSKCPNGSAPLLLPWTNATAAAGGAVLSRGITFTVGTPPQSFALNPSTFSNNLFVNNVAECVDAKNLSCIGQVGGVFDSSASTSFVTIDYANWGGSRDGIELASRGSYNFFEDAIAFGTAPATNKFAAYPGFTNGSTDAAVIEKDTEPMTRATLPLGSNSTFLNFLADTGQASSRAYGLWVGSESEAAPQDGLLIVGGYDTARVKSPASTFPMHSDCPTCAIVTAITYDKGGTSTTLFDSTTETLAVNLDPFSSTLELPDNLLENLAGAESDATWNSTLNRFTLPAGATLPTGTITITLSDANAPLGDGSKQSIATYKTTIPASELFYRPRTYSATGTRETFDPTIYELAVTNRTGSSIATFGLPFFTQNYLIVDPDAQNFQLAPAVTAPADPKAATVTTICRPPVKGSANKFGIGALAGAIVGSVIGTVLIIGLALWFRRRKAAAQRDSQVSTAVASSAYERMESGTAAARSARESSSESKSNSIQLPLQQPPPLKVRQSLQTVGSDDPRRDLNRAIYHDIDDRNDGRLLDDKPTGLHETIHNKATLPRVAAEHEF
;
A
#
# COMPACT_ATOMS: atom_id res chain seq x y z
N MET A 1 -22.37 12.88 -25.21
CA MET A 1 -21.83 13.00 -23.85
C MET A 1 -22.45 14.21 -23.17
N SER A 2 -23.32 13.99 -22.19
CA SER A 2 -23.77 15.07 -21.30
C SER A 2 -22.57 15.56 -20.49
N LYS A 3 -22.27 16.85 -20.54
CA LYS A 3 -21.18 17.44 -19.74
C LYS A 3 -21.55 17.34 -18.26
N CYS A 4 -20.65 16.81 -17.43
CA CYS A 4 -20.83 16.85 -15.98
C CYS A 4 -20.83 18.30 -15.47
N PRO A 5 -21.45 18.59 -14.32
CA PRO A 5 -21.52 19.95 -13.77
C PRO A 5 -20.14 20.61 -13.56
N ASN A 6 -19.10 19.81 -13.28
CA ASN A 6 -17.72 20.31 -13.14
C ASN A 6 -16.99 20.51 -14.47
N GLY A 7 -17.59 20.13 -15.60
CA GLY A 7 -17.01 20.27 -16.95
C GLY A 7 -15.86 19.29 -17.27
N SER A 8 -15.47 18.45 -16.31
CA SER A 8 -14.35 17.51 -16.44
C SER A 8 -14.74 16.26 -17.23
N ALA A 9 -13.79 15.72 -17.98
CA ALA A 9 -13.90 14.42 -18.61
C ALA A 9 -13.33 13.33 -17.69
N PRO A 10 -13.67 12.05 -17.90
CA PRO A 10 -12.99 10.96 -17.23
C PRO A 10 -11.48 10.93 -17.54
N LEU A 11 -10.67 10.62 -16.54
CA LEU A 11 -9.22 10.47 -16.63
C LEU A 11 -8.86 9.01 -16.94
N LEU A 12 -8.02 8.79 -17.93
CA LEU A 12 -7.52 7.46 -18.31
C LEU A 12 -6.10 7.27 -17.75
N LEU A 13 -5.93 6.16 -17.04
CA LEU A 13 -4.68 5.74 -16.41
C LEU A 13 -4.33 4.32 -16.87
N PRO A 14 -3.52 4.17 -17.93
CA PRO A 14 -3.10 2.86 -18.40
C PRO A 14 -2.34 2.09 -17.32
N TRP A 15 -2.68 0.81 -17.15
CA TRP A 15 -1.94 -0.12 -16.29
C TRP A 15 -1.09 -1.02 -17.18
N THR A 16 0.18 -0.66 -17.30
CA THR A 16 1.11 -1.24 -18.29
C THR A 16 2.44 -1.56 -17.61
N ASN A 17 3.45 -1.97 -18.39
CA ASN A 17 4.84 -1.91 -17.93
C ASN A 17 5.29 -0.44 -17.88
N ALA A 18 5.30 0.13 -16.67
CA ALA A 18 5.67 1.51 -16.39
C ALA A 18 7.11 1.63 -15.88
N THR A 19 7.74 2.77 -16.13
CA THR A 19 9.09 3.05 -15.64
C THR A 19 9.12 3.21 -14.13
N ALA A 20 9.92 2.40 -13.44
CA ALA A 20 10.08 2.41 -11.98
C ALA A 20 11.41 3.04 -11.52
N ALA A 21 12.31 3.42 -12.44
CA ALA A 21 13.60 4.01 -12.11
C ALA A 21 14.01 5.11 -13.09
N ALA A 22 14.83 6.05 -12.62
CA ALA A 22 15.40 7.08 -13.48
C ALA A 22 16.17 6.48 -14.66
N GLY A 23 15.99 7.04 -15.86
CA GLY A 23 16.63 6.56 -17.09
C GLY A 23 15.90 5.45 -17.83
N GLY A 24 14.75 4.97 -17.35
CA GLY A 24 13.90 4.03 -18.09
C GLY A 24 14.36 2.57 -18.07
N ALA A 25 15.42 2.25 -17.33
CA ALA A 25 16.05 0.92 -17.34
C ALA A 25 15.22 -0.16 -16.64
N VAL A 26 14.35 0.21 -15.69
CA VAL A 26 13.55 -0.72 -14.90
C VAL A 26 12.07 -0.51 -15.21
N LEU A 27 11.41 -1.59 -15.63
CA LEU A 27 9.97 -1.61 -15.92
C LEU A 27 9.24 -2.50 -14.93
N SER A 28 8.18 -1.97 -14.35
CA SER A 28 7.29 -2.71 -13.46
C SER A 28 5.86 -2.53 -13.88
N ARG A 29 5.04 -3.57 -13.70
CA ARG A 29 3.64 -3.47 -14.07
C ARG A 29 2.92 -2.57 -13.07
N GLY A 30 2.28 -1.51 -13.55
CA GLY A 30 1.60 -0.52 -12.73
C GLY A 30 1.12 0.69 -13.54
N ILE A 31 0.57 1.68 -12.85
CA ILE A 31 0.20 2.97 -13.43
C ILE A 31 1.39 3.91 -13.30
N THR A 32 1.77 4.56 -14.41
CA THR A 32 2.86 5.54 -14.41
C THR A 32 2.50 6.73 -13.53
N PHE A 33 3.35 6.99 -12.55
CA PHE A 33 3.22 8.08 -11.60
C PHE A 33 4.60 8.67 -11.31
N THR A 34 4.68 9.94 -10.95
CA THR A 34 5.92 10.52 -10.46
C THR A 34 5.69 11.34 -9.19
N VAL A 35 6.72 11.36 -8.35
CA VAL A 35 6.76 12.13 -7.10
C VAL A 35 8.06 12.94 -7.07
N GLY A 36 8.00 14.20 -6.65
CA GLY A 36 9.19 15.03 -6.42
C GLY A 36 9.59 16.00 -7.52
N THR A 37 10.56 16.86 -7.19
CA THR A 37 11.21 17.78 -8.13
C THR A 37 12.74 17.68 -7.99
N PRO A 38 13.47 17.09 -8.96
CA PRO A 38 12.97 16.52 -10.22
C PRO A 38 12.06 15.30 -10.01
N PRO A 39 11.17 14.98 -10.98
CA PRO A 39 10.27 13.84 -10.87
C PRO A 39 10.99 12.50 -10.74
N GLN A 40 10.59 11.69 -9.75
CA GLN A 40 11.03 10.31 -9.53
C GLN A 40 9.91 9.37 -9.95
N SER A 41 10.22 8.35 -10.75
CA SER A 41 9.21 7.52 -11.43
C SER A 41 8.77 6.31 -10.62
N PHE A 42 7.48 6.01 -10.67
CA PHE A 42 6.84 4.86 -10.04
C PHE A 42 5.91 4.14 -11.01
N ALA A 43 5.77 2.83 -10.79
CA ALA A 43 4.73 1.97 -11.33
C ALA A 43 3.79 1.59 -10.18
N LEU A 44 2.74 2.38 -9.96
CA LEU A 44 1.85 2.20 -8.81
C LEU A 44 0.82 1.10 -9.07
N ASN A 45 0.58 0.25 -8.06
CA ASN A 45 -0.48 -0.74 -8.07
C ASN A 45 -1.76 -0.15 -7.45
N PRO A 46 -2.88 -0.10 -8.19
CA PRO A 46 -4.20 0.14 -7.61
C PRO A 46 -4.50 -0.74 -6.41
N SER A 47 -4.98 -0.13 -5.32
CA SER A 47 -5.58 -0.84 -4.19
C SER A 47 -6.98 -0.29 -3.91
N THR A 48 -7.99 -1.16 -3.89
CA THR A 48 -9.39 -0.80 -3.55
C THR A 48 -9.60 -0.61 -2.05
N PHE A 49 -8.63 -1.02 -1.24
CA PHE A 49 -8.65 -0.85 0.21
C PHE A 49 -7.91 0.42 0.67
N SER A 50 -6.79 0.74 0.03
CA SER A 50 -5.90 1.83 0.46
C SER A 50 -6.48 3.22 0.17
N ASN A 51 -6.43 4.11 1.17
CA ASN A 51 -6.92 5.49 1.06
C ASN A 51 -5.82 6.52 0.76
N ASN A 52 -4.55 6.14 0.91
CA ASN A 52 -3.42 7.05 0.82
C ASN A 52 -2.34 6.53 -0.12
N LEU A 53 -1.61 7.46 -0.75
CA LEU A 53 -0.46 7.14 -1.58
C LEU A 53 0.67 6.65 -0.68
N PHE A 54 1.10 5.41 -0.91
CA PHE A 54 2.30 4.84 -0.33
C PHE A 54 3.38 4.73 -1.39
N VAL A 55 4.59 5.16 -1.06
CA VAL A 55 5.80 4.95 -1.87
C VAL A 55 6.89 4.36 -1.01
N ASN A 56 7.67 3.44 -1.57
CA ASN A 56 8.80 2.84 -0.88
C ASN A 56 9.94 3.85 -0.71
N ASN A 57 10.60 3.84 0.43
CA ASN A 57 11.77 4.67 0.69
C ASN A 57 12.99 4.09 -0.03
N VAL A 58 13.87 4.92 -0.58
CA VAL A 58 15.15 4.47 -1.18
C VAL A 58 16.00 3.64 -0.22
N ALA A 59 15.89 3.88 1.09
CA ALA A 59 16.58 3.10 2.13
C ALA A 59 16.16 1.61 2.17
N GLU A 60 14.94 1.28 1.74
CA GLU A 60 14.42 -0.11 1.74
C GLU A 60 15.17 -1.01 0.75
N CYS A 61 15.67 -0.42 -0.35
CA CYS A 61 16.49 -1.14 -1.32
C CYS A 61 17.98 -1.17 -0.96
N VAL A 62 18.37 -0.61 0.19
CA VAL A 62 19.74 -0.44 0.73
C VAL A 62 20.63 0.48 -0.12
N ASP A 63 20.56 0.35 -1.45
CA ASP A 63 21.23 1.17 -2.46
C ASP A 63 20.23 1.53 -3.57
N ALA A 64 20.19 2.80 -3.99
CA ALA A 64 19.43 3.29 -5.14
C ALA A 64 19.85 2.63 -6.49
N LYS A 65 20.94 1.86 -6.49
CA LYS A 65 21.40 1.05 -7.63
C LYS A 65 20.91 -0.40 -7.60
N ASN A 66 20.19 -0.81 -6.55
CA ASN A 66 19.60 -2.14 -6.47
C ASN A 66 18.37 -2.25 -7.38
N LEU A 67 18.62 -2.37 -8.68
CA LEU A 67 17.59 -2.34 -9.71
C LEU A 67 16.62 -3.52 -9.62
N SER A 68 17.03 -4.66 -9.04
CA SER A 68 16.12 -5.78 -8.80
C SER A 68 15.09 -5.43 -7.74
N CYS A 69 15.52 -4.85 -6.62
CA CYS A 69 14.63 -4.36 -5.57
C CYS A 69 13.68 -3.27 -6.11
N ILE A 70 14.22 -2.26 -6.78
CA ILE A 70 13.42 -1.15 -7.34
C ILE A 70 12.33 -1.67 -8.29
N GLY A 71 12.68 -2.64 -9.13
CA GLY A 71 11.72 -3.30 -10.01
C GLY A 71 10.63 -4.04 -9.25
N GLN A 72 11.00 -4.77 -8.19
CA GLN A 72 10.06 -5.54 -7.38
C GLN A 72 9.05 -4.63 -6.65
N VAL A 73 9.51 -3.53 -6.06
CA VAL A 73 8.66 -2.61 -5.28
C VAL A 73 7.90 -1.59 -6.13
N GLY A 74 8.24 -1.47 -7.42
CA GLY A 74 7.57 -0.54 -8.34
C GLY A 74 8.08 0.90 -8.27
N GLY A 75 9.31 1.10 -7.79
CA GLY A 75 9.95 2.40 -7.65
C GLY A 75 10.28 2.76 -6.20
N VAL A 76 11.25 3.66 -6.02
CA VAL A 76 11.67 4.13 -4.70
C VAL A 76 11.75 5.65 -4.67
N PHE A 77 11.47 6.21 -3.49
CA PHE A 77 11.48 7.64 -3.23
C PHE A 77 12.72 8.04 -2.44
N ASP A 78 13.54 8.91 -3.03
CA ASP A 78 14.62 9.62 -2.35
C ASP A 78 14.16 11.04 -2.01
N SER A 79 13.74 11.25 -0.76
CA SER A 79 13.29 12.56 -0.30
C SER A 79 14.38 13.62 -0.35
N SER A 80 15.67 13.23 -0.25
CA SER A 80 16.80 14.17 -0.30
C SER A 80 17.07 14.70 -1.71
N ALA A 81 16.64 13.95 -2.73
CA ALA A 81 16.74 14.35 -4.13
C ALA A 81 15.60 15.27 -4.58
N SER A 82 14.53 15.43 -3.80
CA SER A 82 13.37 16.26 -4.15
C SER A 82 13.42 17.63 -3.49
N THR A 83 13.50 18.68 -4.32
CA THR A 83 13.44 20.09 -3.89
C THR A 83 12.05 20.57 -3.50
N SER A 84 11.00 19.79 -3.79
CA SER A 84 9.62 20.08 -3.41
C SER A 84 9.11 19.23 -2.25
N PHE A 85 9.97 18.36 -1.69
CA PHE A 85 9.64 17.54 -0.55
C PHE A 85 9.46 18.39 0.71
N VAL A 86 8.34 18.18 1.40
CA VAL A 86 8.06 18.77 2.70
C VAL A 86 7.60 17.66 3.64
N THR A 87 8.36 17.41 4.70
CA THR A 87 7.91 16.55 5.79
C THR A 87 6.78 17.23 6.56
N ILE A 88 5.70 16.50 6.83
CA ILE A 88 4.53 17.01 7.54
C ILE A 88 4.31 16.17 8.80
N ASP A 89 4.05 16.83 9.92
CA ASP A 89 3.61 16.12 11.12
C ASP A 89 2.25 15.46 10.88
N TYR A 90 2.07 14.22 11.32
CA TYR A 90 0.83 13.47 11.11
C TYR A 90 -0.43 14.26 11.54
N ALA A 91 -0.36 15.06 12.61
CA ALA A 91 -1.50 15.86 13.07
C ALA A 91 -1.98 16.88 12.04
N ASN A 92 -1.08 17.34 11.17
CA ASN A 92 -1.32 18.34 10.12
C ASN A 92 -1.36 17.75 8.70
N TRP A 93 -1.09 16.46 8.55
CA TRP A 93 -1.04 15.80 7.25
C TRP A 93 -2.43 15.72 6.61
N GLY A 94 -2.53 16.13 5.35
CA GLY A 94 -3.78 16.21 4.58
C GLY A 94 -4.29 14.88 4.02
N GLY A 95 -3.64 13.76 4.36
CA GLY A 95 -4.07 12.43 3.96
C GLY A 95 -5.31 11.93 4.72
N SER A 96 -5.91 10.85 4.23
CA SER A 96 -6.97 10.14 4.96
C SER A 96 -6.37 9.51 6.22
N ARG A 97 -7.11 9.61 7.32
CA ARG A 97 -6.71 9.01 8.60
C ARG A 97 -7.18 7.57 8.74
N ASP A 98 -8.07 7.13 7.84
CA ASP A 98 -8.65 5.80 7.85
C ASP A 98 -7.61 4.78 7.36
N GLY A 99 -7.41 3.71 8.12
CA GLY A 99 -6.47 2.65 7.78
C GLY A 99 -5.01 2.91 8.18
N ILE A 100 -4.70 4.04 8.83
CA ILE A 100 -3.37 4.26 9.44
C ILE A 100 -3.46 3.99 10.93
N GLU A 101 -2.84 2.90 11.37
CA GLU A 101 -2.79 2.56 12.78
C GLU A 101 -2.02 3.63 13.57
N LEU A 102 -2.61 4.11 14.67
CA LEU A 102 -1.95 5.12 15.51
C LEU A 102 -0.61 4.64 16.07
N ALA A 103 -0.49 3.35 16.36
CA ALA A 103 0.71 2.73 16.88
C ALA A 103 1.85 2.69 15.87
N SER A 104 1.55 2.57 14.56
CA SER A 104 2.55 2.52 13.50
C SER A 104 2.99 3.89 12.98
N ARG A 105 2.47 5.00 13.53
CA ARG A 105 2.84 6.37 13.13
C ARG A 105 4.34 6.67 13.26
N GLY A 106 5.01 6.06 14.24
CA GLY A 106 6.46 6.21 14.42
C GLY A 106 7.28 5.51 13.34
N SER A 107 6.69 4.58 12.61
CA SER A 107 7.32 3.81 11.53
C SER A 107 7.16 4.47 10.16
N TYR A 108 6.41 5.57 10.04
CA TYR A 108 6.15 6.24 8.77
C TYR A 108 6.63 7.69 8.74
N ASN A 109 7.10 8.11 7.58
CA ASN A 109 7.32 9.51 7.24
C ASN A 109 6.14 10.02 6.40
N PHE A 110 5.43 11.00 6.95
CA PHE A 110 4.36 11.71 6.25
C PHE A 110 4.92 12.94 5.53
N PHE A 111 4.48 13.16 4.30
CA PHE A 111 5.01 14.24 3.49
C PHE A 111 4.00 14.80 2.50
N GLU A 112 4.33 15.97 1.98
CA GLU A 112 3.75 16.54 0.77
C GLU A 112 4.86 16.71 -0.28
N ASP A 113 4.56 16.37 -1.52
CA ASP A 113 5.47 16.61 -2.64
C ASP A 113 4.69 16.83 -3.95
N ALA A 114 5.36 17.33 -4.98
CA ALA A 114 4.80 17.45 -6.32
C ALA A 114 4.54 16.07 -6.93
N ILE A 115 3.43 15.93 -7.66
CA ILE A 115 3.08 14.68 -8.35
C ILE A 115 2.76 14.90 -9.82
N ALA A 116 2.94 13.86 -10.63
CA ALA A 116 2.46 13.82 -12.01
C ALA A 116 1.96 12.43 -12.41
N PHE A 117 0.95 12.40 -13.27
CA PHE A 117 0.34 11.16 -13.76
C PHE A 117 -0.41 11.38 -15.08
N GLY A 118 -1.00 10.31 -15.60
CA GLY A 118 -1.77 10.31 -16.86
C GLY A 118 -0.90 9.96 -18.07
N THR A 119 -1.42 10.21 -19.26
CA THR A 119 -0.74 9.88 -20.53
C THR A 119 0.41 10.84 -20.88
N ALA A 120 0.56 11.94 -20.14
CA ALA A 120 1.61 12.93 -20.33
C ALA A 120 2.13 13.47 -18.97
N PRO A 121 2.73 12.62 -18.12
CA PRO A 121 3.17 13.01 -16.78
C PRO A 121 4.29 14.07 -16.83
N ALA A 122 5.09 14.11 -17.90
CA ALA A 122 6.10 15.15 -18.08
C ALA A 122 5.54 16.58 -18.16
N THR A 123 4.26 16.74 -18.54
CA THR A 123 3.58 18.05 -18.68
C THR A 123 2.53 18.29 -17.60
N ASN A 124 2.07 17.25 -16.90
CA ASN A 124 1.06 17.34 -15.85
C ASN A 124 1.72 17.50 -14.48
N LYS A 125 2.08 18.71 -14.06
CA LYS A 125 2.60 18.94 -12.71
C LYS A 125 1.51 19.43 -11.79
N PHE A 126 1.21 18.65 -10.75
CA PHE A 126 0.35 19.06 -9.66
C PHE A 126 1.20 19.40 -8.45
N ALA A 127 0.95 20.57 -7.87
CA ALA A 127 1.68 21.03 -6.69
C ALA A 127 1.11 20.36 -5.42
N ALA A 128 2.02 19.87 -4.57
CA ALA A 128 1.80 19.35 -3.21
C ALA A 128 0.63 18.37 -3.04
N TYR A 129 0.96 17.08 -2.96
CA TYR A 129 0.03 15.99 -2.69
C TYR A 129 0.49 15.18 -1.46
N PRO A 130 -0.42 14.80 -0.54
CA PRO A 130 -0.08 14.05 0.66
C PRO A 130 0.28 12.59 0.34
N GLY A 131 1.49 12.18 0.70
CA GLY A 131 1.95 10.80 0.64
C GLY A 131 2.57 10.35 1.96
N PHE A 132 2.83 9.05 2.07
CA PHE A 132 3.63 8.50 3.16
C PHE A 132 4.57 7.40 2.66
N THR A 133 5.63 7.16 3.43
CA THR A 133 6.68 6.18 3.15
C THR A 133 7.20 5.60 4.47
N ASN A 134 7.93 4.48 4.43
CA ASN A 134 8.54 3.92 5.63
C ASN A 134 9.64 4.83 6.20
N GLY A 135 9.80 4.76 7.52
CA GLY A 135 10.87 5.38 8.27
C GLY A 135 12.22 4.77 7.95
N SER A 136 13.30 5.55 8.07
CA SER A 136 14.66 5.12 7.70
C SER A 136 15.27 4.02 8.59
N THR A 137 14.60 3.62 9.67
CA THR A 137 15.06 2.57 10.59
C THR A 137 14.48 1.19 10.27
N ASP A 138 13.44 1.10 9.42
CA ASP A 138 12.90 -0.16 8.93
C ASP A 138 13.68 -0.62 7.70
N ALA A 139 14.91 -1.09 7.93
CA ALA A 139 15.72 -1.76 6.90
C ALA A 139 15.30 -3.24 6.68
N ALA A 140 14.33 -3.72 7.45
CA ALA A 140 13.83 -5.09 7.40
C ALA A 140 12.31 -5.03 7.34
N VAL A 141 11.73 -5.09 6.14
CA VAL A 141 10.59 -5.91 5.72
C VAL A 141 10.40 -5.65 4.22
N ILE A 142 11.26 -6.23 3.38
CA ILE A 142 10.77 -6.71 2.08
C ILE A 142 10.60 -8.21 2.29
N GLU A 143 9.59 -8.59 3.08
CA GLU A 143 9.11 -9.95 3.03
C GLU A 143 8.61 -10.17 1.60
N LYS A 144 9.19 -11.18 0.96
CA LYS A 144 9.11 -11.38 -0.49
C LYS A 144 7.68 -11.61 -0.98
N ASP A 145 6.74 -11.88 -0.07
CA ASP A 145 5.40 -12.39 -0.35
C ASP A 145 4.26 -11.74 0.48
N THR A 146 4.50 -10.67 1.25
CA THR A 146 3.41 -9.95 1.94
C THR A 146 2.95 -8.72 1.15
N GLU A 147 1.86 -8.92 0.39
CA GLU A 147 0.86 -7.89 0.04
C GLU A 147 0.48 -7.07 1.31
N PRO A 148 0.04 -5.79 1.29
CA PRO A 148 0.28 -4.67 0.40
C PRO A 148 1.32 -3.63 0.91
N MET A 149 2.15 -4.00 1.88
CA MET A 149 3.02 -3.04 2.58
C MET A 149 4.39 -2.83 1.93
N THR A 150 4.70 -3.57 0.86
CA THR A 150 6.04 -3.61 0.26
C THR A 150 6.12 -3.00 -1.13
N ARG A 151 5.00 -2.54 -1.72
CA ARG A 151 5.02 -1.98 -3.09
C ARG A 151 4.27 -0.65 -3.18
N ALA A 152 4.73 0.20 -4.09
CA ALA A 152 4.14 1.51 -4.30
C ALA A 152 2.66 1.40 -4.72
N THR A 153 1.78 2.10 -3.98
CA THR A 153 0.33 1.88 -4.02
C THR A 153 -0.41 3.10 -4.57
N LEU A 154 -1.33 2.88 -5.51
CA LEU A 154 -2.30 3.89 -5.94
C LEU A 154 -3.61 3.70 -5.16
N PRO A 155 -4.02 4.65 -4.30
CA PRO A 155 -5.18 4.46 -3.45
C PRO A 155 -6.50 4.66 -4.20
N LEU A 156 -7.36 3.65 -4.16
CA LEU A 156 -8.74 3.67 -4.70
C LEU A 156 -9.80 3.37 -3.62
N GLY A 157 -9.43 3.39 -2.35
CA GLY A 157 -10.33 3.20 -1.22
C GLY A 157 -11.51 4.18 -1.17
N SER A 158 -12.51 3.85 -0.36
CA SER A 158 -13.74 4.64 -0.19
C SER A 158 -13.49 6.10 0.21
N ASN A 159 -12.43 6.34 0.97
CA ASN A 159 -11.95 7.66 1.38
C ASN A 159 -10.59 8.00 0.73
N SER A 160 -10.38 7.57 -0.51
CA SER A 160 -9.15 7.81 -1.25
C SER A 160 -8.87 9.31 -1.43
N THR A 161 -7.72 9.73 -0.90
CA THR A 161 -7.14 11.06 -1.12
C THR A 161 -6.92 11.35 -2.60
N PHE A 162 -6.60 10.35 -3.40
CA PHE A 162 -6.34 10.48 -4.83
C PHE A 162 -7.63 10.73 -5.60
N LEU A 163 -8.67 9.93 -5.34
CA LEU A 163 -9.98 10.10 -5.99
C LEU A 163 -10.62 11.45 -5.60
N ASN A 164 -10.51 11.84 -4.33
CA ASN A 164 -10.95 13.16 -3.85
C ASN A 164 -10.19 14.28 -4.58
N PHE A 165 -8.85 14.21 -4.63
CA PHE A 165 -8.02 15.18 -5.34
C PHE A 165 -8.43 15.33 -6.81
N LEU A 166 -8.61 14.22 -7.54
CA LEU A 166 -8.99 14.26 -8.95
C LEU A 166 -10.36 14.91 -9.18
N ALA A 167 -11.35 14.59 -8.36
CA ALA A 167 -12.68 15.15 -8.47
C ALA A 167 -12.71 16.64 -8.09
N ASP A 168 -12.00 17.02 -7.02
CA ASP A 168 -12.02 18.37 -6.46
C ASP A 168 -11.21 19.37 -7.30
N THR A 169 -10.12 18.91 -7.94
CA THR A 169 -9.31 19.73 -8.85
C THR A 169 -9.80 19.69 -10.31
N GLY A 170 -10.92 19.01 -10.56
CA GLY A 170 -11.53 18.92 -11.89
C GLY A 170 -10.71 18.10 -12.90
N GLN A 171 -9.82 17.22 -12.43
CA GLN A 171 -9.10 16.29 -13.29
C GLN A 171 -9.95 15.08 -13.69
N ALA A 172 -11.00 14.77 -12.93
CA ALA A 172 -12.00 13.75 -13.26
C ALA A 172 -13.44 14.25 -12.99
N SER A 173 -14.41 13.66 -13.69
CA SER A 173 -15.84 14.01 -13.56
C SER A 173 -16.49 13.59 -12.23
N SER A 174 -15.92 12.60 -11.54
CA SER A 174 -16.36 12.11 -10.23
C SER A 174 -15.28 11.24 -9.59
N ARG A 175 -15.56 10.72 -8.39
CA ARG A 175 -14.72 9.73 -7.69
C ARG A 175 -14.97 8.29 -8.16
N ALA A 176 -16.01 8.06 -8.97
CA ALA A 176 -16.31 6.74 -9.49
C ALA A 176 -15.20 6.29 -10.45
N TYR A 177 -14.95 4.98 -10.55
CA TYR A 177 -13.95 4.47 -11.47
C TYR A 177 -14.32 3.12 -12.06
N GLY A 178 -13.84 2.87 -13.27
CA GLY A 178 -13.87 1.58 -13.94
C GLY A 178 -12.47 1.01 -14.06
N LEU A 179 -12.30 -0.27 -13.78
CA LEU A 179 -11.00 -0.94 -13.78
C LEU A 179 -11.07 -2.31 -14.45
N TRP A 180 -10.15 -2.52 -15.38
CA TRP A 180 -9.70 -3.85 -15.78
C TRP A 180 -8.18 -3.91 -15.69
N VAL A 181 -7.65 -4.94 -15.03
CA VAL A 181 -6.22 -5.03 -14.71
C VAL A 181 -5.37 -5.57 -15.87
N GLY A 182 -6.00 -6.06 -16.92
CA GLY A 182 -5.32 -6.75 -18.02
C GLY A 182 -5.00 -8.21 -17.67
N SER A 183 -3.98 -8.76 -18.32
CA SER A 183 -3.48 -10.13 -18.11
C SER A 183 -1.95 -10.12 -18.05
N GLU A 184 -1.40 -10.89 -17.12
CA GLU A 184 0.05 -11.18 -17.02
C GLU A 184 0.42 -12.56 -17.57
N SER A 185 -0.54 -13.25 -18.18
CA SER A 185 -0.35 -14.58 -18.75
C SER A 185 0.83 -14.62 -19.72
N GLU A 186 1.58 -15.72 -19.71
CA GLU A 186 2.72 -15.90 -20.61
C GLU A 186 2.31 -16.00 -22.08
N ALA A 187 1.12 -16.54 -22.34
CA ALA A 187 0.62 -16.79 -23.69
C ALA A 187 0.06 -15.53 -24.36
N ALA A 188 -0.61 -14.66 -23.60
CA ALA A 188 -1.33 -13.51 -24.15
C ALA A 188 -1.39 -12.35 -23.15
N PRO A 189 -0.25 -11.74 -22.78
CA PRO A 189 -0.25 -10.62 -21.84
C PRO A 189 -1.01 -9.44 -22.44
N GLN A 190 -1.84 -8.77 -21.62
CA GLN A 190 -2.65 -7.63 -22.01
C GLN A 190 -2.49 -6.50 -21.03
N ASP A 191 -2.39 -5.27 -21.52
CA ASP A 191 -2.40 -4.08 -20.68
C ASP A 191 -3.80 -3.79 -20.12
N GLY A 192 -3.84 -3.29 -18.88
CA GLY A 192 -5.05 -2.87 -18.20
C GLY A 192 -5.33 -1.37 -18.36
N LEU A 193 -6.48 -0.94 -17.86
CA LEU A 193 -6.89 0.46 -17.86
C LEU A 193 -7.75 0.77 -16.62
N LEU A 194 -7.32 1.78 -15.88
CA LEU A 194 -8.13 2.47 -14.88
C LEU A 194 -8.72 3.73 -15.50
N ILE A 195 -10.02 3.94 -15.31
CA ILE A 195 -10.73 5.16 -15.73
C ILE A 195 -11.33 5.78 -14.48
N VAL A 196 -10.95 7.02 -14.17
CA VAL A 196 -11.54 7.77 -13.05
C VAL A 196 -12.55 8.77 -13.60
N GLY A 197 -13.71 8.87 -12.98
CA GLY A 197 -14.86 9.64 -13.44
C GLY A 197 -15.78 8.88 -14.41
N GLY A 198 -15.56 7.59 -14.64
CA GLY A 198 -16.31 6.80 -15.64
C GLY A 198 -15.78 5.37 -15.78
N TYR A 199 -16.22 4.68 -16.82
CA TYR A 199 -15.79 3.32 -17.14
C TYR A 199 -15.85 3.03 -18.65
N ASP A 200 -15.20 1.97 -19.10
CA ASP A 200 -15.17 1.57 -20.51
C ASP A 200 -16.26 0.55 -20.83
N THR A 201 -17.29 0.96 -21.56
CA THR A 201 -18.38 0.04 -21.95
C THR A 201 -17.94 -1.03 -22.93
N ALA A 202 -16.86 -0.82 -23.70
CA ALA A 202 -16.35 -1.83 -24.62
C ALA A 202 -15.71 -3.02 -23.89
N ARG A 203 -15.40 -2.86 -22.59
CA ARG A 203 -14.84 -3.91 -21.73
C ARG A 203 -15.88 -4.67 -20.91
N VAL A 204 -17.15 -4.25 -20.95
CA VAL A 204 -18.25 -4.86 -20.21
C VAL A 204 -19.00 -5.83 -21.13
N LYS A 205 -18.82 -7.14 -20.94
CA LYS A 205 -19.38 -8.17 -21.84
C LYS A 205 -20.89 -8.41 -21.66
N SER A 206 -21.40 -8.18 -20.45
CA SER A 206 -22.81 -8.34 -20.09
C SER A 206 -23.19 -7.33 -19.00
N PRO A 207 -24.49 -7.13 -18.69
CA PRO A 207 -24.89 -6.27 -17.59
C PRO A 207 -24.16 -6.62 -16.29
N ALA A 208 -23.77 -5.59 -15.53
CA ALA A 208 -23.01 -5.75 -14.30
C ALA A 208 -23.93 -6.11 -13.12
N SER A 209 -23.48 -6.99 -12.24
CA SER A 209 -24.11 -7.27 -10.95
C SER A 209 -23.67 -6.20 -9.96
N THR A 210 -24.62 -5.58 -9.24
CA THR A 210 -24.35 -4.50 -8.29
C THR A 210 -24.32 -5.03 -6.86
N PHE A 211 -23.30 -4.63 -6.11
CA PHE A 211 -23.05 -4.99 -4.71
C PHE A 211 -22.98 -3.72 -3.86
N PRO A 212 -23.45 -3.76 -2.60
CA PRO A 212 -23.26 -2.64 -1.69
C PRO A 212 -21.78 -2.48 -1.31
N MET A 213 -21.32 -1.24 -1.13
CA MET A 213 -20.04 -0.98 -0.48
C MET A 213 -20.24 -0.92 1.04
N HIS A 214 -19.23 -1.34 1.78
CA HIS A 214 -19.15 -1.22 3.23
C HIS A 214 -18.00 -0.28 3.63
N SER A 215 -18.11 0.39 4.79
CA SER A 215 -17.10 1.36 5.24
C SER A 215 -15.72 0.72 5.42
N ASP A 216 -15.69 -0.48 6.00
CA ASP A 216 -14.46 -1.15 6.43
C ASP A 216 -13.94 -2.11 5.36
N CYS A 217 -14.74 -2.38 4.33
CA CYS A 217 -14.35 -3.17 3.17
C CYS A 217 -15.18 -2.74 1.94
N PRO A 218 -14.69 -1.73 1.19
CA PRO A 218 -15.44 -1.09 0.11
C PRO A 218 -15.90 -2.07 -0.97
N THR A 219 -15.08 -3.07 -1.29
CA THR A 219 -15.34 -4.06 -2.34
C THR A 219 -15.46 -5.47 -1.80
N CYS A 220 -16.04 -5.63 -0.60
CA CYS A 220 -16.28 -6.95 -0.02
C CYS A 220 -17.48 -7.67 -0.67
N ALA A 221 -17.36 -9.00 -0.78
CA ALA A 221 -18.42 -9.90 -1.17
C ALA A 221 -18.32 -11.23 -0.40
N ILE A 222 -19.37 -12.05 -0.47
CA ILE A 222 -19.38 -13.41 0.08
C ILE A 222 -19.26 -14.41 -1.06
N VAL A 223 -18.24 -15.26 -1.03
CA VAL A 223 -18.17 -16.44 -1.88
C VAL A 223 -19.10 -17.50 -1.30
N THR A 224 -20.11 -17.89 -2.09
CA THR A 224 -21.10 -18.92 -1.71
C THR A 224 -20.87 -20.23 -2.44
N ALA A 225 -20.03 -20.24 -3.48
CA ALA A 225 -19.53 -21.47 -4.09
C ALA A 225 -18.17 -21.22 -4.73
N ILE A 226 -17.26 -22.16 -4.54
CA ILE A 226 -15.96 -22.21 -5.22
C ILE A 226 -15.68 -23.65 -5.64
N THR A 227 -15.30 -23.83 -6.91
CA THR A 227 -14.96 -25.13 -7.48
C THR A 227 -13.64 -25.07 -8.23
N TYR A 228 -12.90 -26.18 -8.18
CA TYR A 228 -11.78 -26.46 -9.06
C TYR A 228 -12.20 -27.46 -10.12
N ASP A 229 -12.07 -27.06 -11.39
CA ASP A 229 -12.49 -27.87 -12.53
C ASP A 229 -11.24 -28.34 -13.31
N LYS A 230 -10.99 -29.65 -13.37
CA LYS A 230 -9.86 -30.27 -14.08
C LYS A 230 -10.29 -31.57 -14.77
N GLY A 231 -9.92 -31.73 -16.04
CA GLY A 231 -10.14 -33.00 -16.77
C GLY A 231 -11.61 -33.42 -16.91
N GLY A 232 -12.55 -32.46 -16.84
CA GLY A 232 -13.99 -32.72 -16.87
C GLY A 232 -14.61 -33.02 -15.49
N THR A 233 -13.82 -33.06 -14.42
CA THR A 233 -14.28 -33.19 -13.04
C THR A 233 -14.37 -31.81 -12.39
N SER A 234 -15.50 -31.54 -11.72
CA SER A 234 -15.71 -30.34 -10.92
C SER A 234 -15.72 -30.72 -9.45
N THR A 235 -14.77 -30.18 -8.68
CA THR A 235 -14.62 -30.45 -7.25
C THR A 235 -14.89 -29.16 -6.48
N THR A 236 -15.83 -29.17 -5.54
CA THR A 236 -16.00 -28.03 -4.63
C THR A 236 -14.82 -27.94 -3.67
N LEU A 237 -14.36 -26.72 -3.38
CA LEU A 237 -13.31 -26.50 -2.39
C LEU A 237 -13.87 -26.28 -0.98
N PHE A 238 -15.19 -26.09 -0.84
CA PHE A 238 -15.84 -26.02 0.47
C PHE A 238 -16.12 -27.41 1.03
N ASP A 239 -16.00 -27.55 2.34
CA ASP A 239 -16.28 -28.78 3.09
C ASP A 239 -17.78 -29.03 3.23
N SER A 240 -18.59 -27.97 3.13
CA SER A 240 -20.05 -28.07 3.22
C SER A 240 -20.77 -27.09 2.29
N THR A 241 -22.05 -27.38 1.99
CA THR A 241 -22.90 -26.54 1.14
C THR A 241 -23.33 -25.22 1.80
N THR A 242 -23.09 -25.07 3.11
CA THR A 242 -23.39 -23.86 3.88
C THR A 242 -22.16 -23.01 4.17
N GLU A 243 -20.97 -23.51 3.83
CA GLU A 243 -19.73 -22.77 4.02
C GLU A 243 -19.68 -21.57 3.07
N THR A 244 -19.14 -20.48 3.58
CA THR A 244 -18.97 -19.23 2.83
C THR A 244 -17.64 -18.60 3.18
N LEU A 245 -17.07 -17.85 2.23
CA LEU A 245 -15.83 -17.10 2.45
C LEU A 245 -16.09 -15.61 2.20
N ALA A 246 -15.88 -14.77 3.21
CA ALA A 246 -15.85 -13.32 3.03
C ALA A 246 -14.55 -12.94 2.31
N VAL A 247 -14.68 -12.17 1.23
CA VAL A 247 -13.54 -11.74 0.41
C VAL A 247 -13.56 -10.24 0.19
N ASN A 248 -12.40 -9.60 0.31
CA ASN A 248 -12.11 -8.29 -0.23
C ASN A 248 -11.62 -8.44 -1.67
N LEU A 249 -12.22 -7.73 -2.61
CA LEU A 249 -11.77 -7.72 -4.00
C LEU A 249 -10.76 -6.57 -4.17
N ASP A 250 -9.46 -6.88 -4.15
CA ASP A 250 -8.39 -5.89 -4.26
C ASP A 250 -7.33 -6.29 -5.31
N PRO A 251 -7.23 -5.55 -6.43
CA PRO A 251 -6.29 -5.85 -7.51
C PRO A 251 -4.82 -5.60 -7.12
N PHE A 252 -4.56 -5.06 -5.92
CA PHE A 252 -3.22 -4.99 -5.39
C PHE A 252 -2.63 -6.39 -5.21
N SER A 253 -3.45 -7.33 -4.69
CA SER A 253 -3.00 -8.71 -4.46
C SER A 253 -2.71 -9.43 -5.77
N SER A 254 -1.60 -10.13 -5.84
CA SER A 254 -1.22 -10.99 -6.97
C SER A 254 -1.95 -12.33 -7.00
N THR A 255 -2.78 -12.62 -6.00
CA THR A 255 -3.26 -13.99 -5.72
C THR A 255 -4.74 -14.06 -5.36
N LEU A 256 -5.24 -15.29 -5.24
CA LEU A 256 -6.43 -15.59 -4.44
C LEU A 256 -5.98 -16.14 -3.08
N GLU A 257 -6.30 -15.45 -2.01
CA GLU A 257 -6.09 -15.98 -0.66
C GLU A 257 -7.21 -16.96 -0.32
N LEU A 258 -6.84 -18.18 0.09
CA LEU A 258 -7.79 -19.20 0.55
C LEU A 258 -7.42 -19.65 1.98
N PRO A 259 -8.40 -19.97 2.83
CA PRO A 259 -8.14 -20.64 4.11
C PRO A 259 -7.57 -22.05 3.93
N ASP A 260 -6.92 -22.57 4.97
CA ASP A 260 -6.24 -23.87 4.97
C ASP A 260 -7.10 -25.02 4.43
N ASN A 261 -8.37 -25.12 4.84
CA ASN A 261 -9.24 -26.22 4.40
C ASN A 261 -9.52 -26.17 2.88
N LEU A 262 -9.71 -24.98 2.30
CA LEU A 262 -9.86 -24.83 0.85
C LEU A 262 -8.55 -25.15 0.11
N LEU A 263 -7.40 -24.79 0.69
CA LEU A 263 -6.09 -25.15 0.12
C LEU A 263 -5.86 -26.66 0.13
N GLU A 264 -6.24 -27.35 1.22
CA GLU A 264 -6.16 -28.80 1.32
C GLU A 264 -7.06 -29.49 0.29
N ASN A 265 -8.30 -29.00 0.12
CA ASN A 265 -9.22 -29.49 -0.90
C ASN A 265 -8.70 -29.24 -2.32
N LEU A 266 -8.07 -28.08 -2.55
CA LEU A 266 -7.45 -27.74 -3.83
C LEU A 266 -6.25 -28.66 -4.14
N ALA A 267 -5.37 -28.91 -3.16
CA ALA A 267 -4.27 -29.86 -3.32
C ALA A 267 -4.77 -31.30 -3.54
N GLY A 268 -5.89 -31.67 -2.93
CA GLY A 268 -6.55 -32.96 -3.19
C GLY A 268 -7.11 -33.07 -4.61
N ALA A 269 -7.62 -31.97 -5.17
CA ALA A 269 -8.16 -31.92 -6.53
C ALA A 269 -7.07 -31.75 -7.61
N GLU A 270 -5.93 -31.15 -7.26
CA GLU A 270 -4.74 -30.97 -8.08
C GLU A 270 -3.59 -31.81 -7.52
N SER A 271 -3.64 -33.13 -7.74
CA SER A 271 -2.69 -34.09 -7.14
C SER A 271 -1.22 -33.86 -7.49
N ASP A 272 -0.94 -33.08 -8.55
CA ASP A 272 0.42 -32.74 -8.96
C ASP A 272 0.97 -31.49 -8.25
N ALA A 273 0.12 -30.76 -7.50
CA ALA A 273 0.51 -29.59 -6.73
C ALA A 273 1.26 -29.99 -5.45
N THR A 274 2.41 -29.35 -5.23
CA THR A 274 3.21 -29.45 -4.02
C THR A 274 3.37 -28.07 -3.39
N TRP A 275 3.11 -27.97 -2.09
CA TRP A 275 3.29 -26.72 -1.36
C TRP A 275 4.78 -26.36 -1.26
N ASN A 276 5.14 -25.16 -1.72
CA ASN A 276 6.48 -24.62 -1.59
C ASN A 276 6.47 -23.54 -0.50
N SER A 277 7.04 -23.85 0.66
CA SER A 277 7.09 -22.93 1.80
C SER A 277 7.94 -21.68 1.57
N THR A 278 8.89 -21.73 0.62
CA THR A 278 9.73 -20.57 0.29
C THR A 278 9.00 -19.56 -0.59
N LEU A 279 8.10 -20.05 -1.45
CA LEU A 279 7.28 -19.21 -2.34
C LEU A 279 5.88 -18.95 -1.76
N ASN A 280 5.56 -19.57 -0.62
CA ASN A 280 4.24 -19.54 0.02
C ASN A 280 3.09 -19.88 -0.95
N ARG A 281 3.32 -20.86 -1.84
CA ARG A 281 2.43 -21.20 -2.97
C ARG A 281 2.49 -22.68 -3.30
N PHE A 282 1.44 -23.17 -3.96
CA PHE A 282 1.49 -24.44 -4.65
C PHE A 282 2.31 -24.34 -5.94
N THR A 283 3.16 -25.34 -6.17
CA THR A 283 3.99 -25.48 -7.36
C THR A 283 3.70 -26.80 -8.06
N LEU A 284 3.76 -26.79 -9.39
CA LEU A 284 3.58 -27.96 -10.23
C LEU A 284 4.79 -28.08 -11.16
N PRO A 285 5.23 -29.30 -11.51
CA PRO A 285 6.28 -29.48 -12.51
C PRO A 285 5.88 -28.83 -13.85
N ALA A 286 6.75 -28.01 -14.42
CA ALA A 286 6.52 -27.43 -15.73
C ALA A 286 6.73 -28.50 -16.81
N GLY A 287 5.63 -28.95 -17.40
CA GLY A 287 5.63 -29.72 -18.65
C GLY A 287 5.65 -28.84 -19.89
N ALA A 288 5.61 -29.48 -21.07
CA ALA A 288 5.45 -28.78 -22.35
C ALA A 288 4.06 -28.09 -22.49
N THR A 289 3.07 -28.50 -21.68
CA THR A 289 1.71 -27.98 -21.69
C THR A 289 1.41 -27.29 -20.37
N LEU A 290 0.74 -26.14 -20.44
CA LEU A 290 0.18 -25.47 -19.27
C LEU A 290 -0.79 -26.42 -18.54
N PRO A 291 -0.83 -26.43 -17.20
CA PRO A 291 -1.91 -27.09 -16.46
C PRO A 291 -3.28 -26.61 -16.94
N THR A 292 -4.31 -27.44 -16.78
CA THR A 292 -5.66 -27.18 -17.35
C THR A 292 -6.71 -26.80 -16.31
N GLY A 293 -6.34 -26.77 -15.04
CA GLY A 293 -7.24 -26.42 -13.94
C GLY A 293 -7.84 -25.04 -14.07
N THR A 294 -9.11 -24.91 -13.72
CA THR A 294 -9.79 -23.61 -13.64
C THR A 294 -10.48 -23.48 -12.29
N ILE A 295 -10.65 -22.24 -11.82
CA ILE A 295 -11.37 -21.94 -10.59
C ILE A 295 -12.64 -21.20 -10.94
N THR A 296 -13.79 -21.74 -10.55
CA THR A 296 -15.10 -21.09 -10.71
C THR A 296 -15.59 -20.57 -9.36
N ILE A 297 -15.91 -19.27 -9.30
CA ILE A 297 -16.34 -18.57 -8.09
C ILE A 297 -17.76 -18.04 -8.30
N THR A 298 -18.60 -18.21 -7.29
CA THR A 298 -19.91 -17.55 -7.19
C THR A 298 -19.90 -16.61 -5.98
N LEU A 299 -20.11 -15.33 -6.23
CA LEU A 299 -20.24 -14.28 -5.24
C LEU A 299 -21.72 -13.98 -4.97
N SER A 300 -21.99 -13.61 -3.73
CA SER A 300 -23.26 -13.06 -3.25
C SER A 300 -23.01 -11.96 -2.22
N ASP A 301 -23.99 -11.10 -2.03
CA ASP A 301 -24.15 -10.21 -0.88
C ASP A 301 -25.13 -10.77 0.17
N ALA A 302 -25.67 -11.97 -0.04
CA ALA A 302 -26.40 -12.71 0.97
C ALA A 302 -25.50 -12.92 2.21
N ASN A 303 -26.05 -12.68 3.40
CA ASN A 303 -25.35 -12.75 4.68
C ASN A 303 -24.30 -11.66 4.94
N ALA A 304 -24.45 -10.47 4.33
CA ALA A 304 -23.73 -9.21 4.62
C ALA A 304 -22.49 -9.38 5.53
N PRO A 305 -21.25 -9.40 4.98
CA PRO A 305 -20.05 -9.80 5.72
C PRO A 305 -19.77 -9.00 7.01
N LEU A 306 -20.44 -7.85 7.19
CA LEU A 306 -20.21 -6.89 8.26
C LEU A 306 -21.52 -6.39 8.93
N GLY A 307 -22.62 -7.13 8.86
CA GLY A 307 -23.79 -6.92 9.73
C GLY A 307 -24.72 -5.74 9.42
N ASP A 308 -24.49 -4.98 8.35
CA ASP A 308 -25.46 -3.96 7.90
C ASP A 308 -26.59 -4.59 7.06
N GLY A 309 -27.60 -5.13 7.75
CA GLY A 309 -28.79 -5.72 7.13
C GLY A 309 -29.72 -4.73 6.42
N SER A 310 -29.38 -3.44 6.32
CA SER A 310 -30.23 -2.42 5.70
C SER A 310 -30.24 -2.46 4.16
N LYS A 311 -29.32 -3.22 3.53
CA LYS A 311 -29.20 -3.36 2.07
C LYS A 311 -29.17 -4.83 1.66
N GLN A 312 -30.32 -5.50 1.73
CA GLN A 312 -30.47 -6.84 1.16
C GLN A 312 -30.59 -6.74 -0.36
N SER A 313 -29.46 -6.78 -1.06
CA SER A 313 -29.43 -7.22 -2.45
C SER A 313 -29.13 -8.73 -2.45
N ILE A 314 -29.56 -9.43 -3.50
CA ILE A 314 -29.24 -10.86 -3.75
C ILE A 314 -28.51 -10.89 -5.09
N ALA A 315 -27.49 -10.05 -5.22
CA ALA A 315 -26.68 -10.01 -6.41
C ALA A 315 -25.83 -11.27 -6.43
N THR A 316 -26.16 -12.21 -7.32
CA THR A 316 -25.30 -13.35 -7.59
C THR A 316 -24.41 -13.02 -8.79
N TYR A 317 -23.12 -13.33 -8.68
CA TYR A 317 -22.15 -13.13 -9.75
C TYR A 317 -21.26 -14.35 -9.88
N LYS A 318 -21.15 -14.91 -11.08
CA LYS A 318 -20.36 -16.11 -11.34
C LYS A 318 -19.24 -15.78 -12.33
N THR A 319 -18.03 -16.18 -12.00
CA THR A 319 -16.84 -16.04 -12.85
C THR A 319 -16.03 -17.32 -12.85
N THR A 320 -15.34 -17.60 -13.96
CA THR A 320 -14.38 -18.70 -14.07
C THR A 320 -13.03 -18.13 -14.46
N ILE A 321 -12.01 -18.40 -13.65
CA ILE A 321 -10.64 -17.99 -13.89
C ILE A 321 -9.96 -19.12 -14.68
N PRO A 322 -9.49 -18.85 -15.91
CA PRO A 322 -8.88 -19.88 -16.75
C PRO A 322 -7.47 -20.22 -16.28
N ALA A 323 -6.97 -21.39 -16.69
CA ALA A 323 -5.64 -21.86 -16.33
C ALA A 323 -4.52 -20.87 -16.71
N SER A 324 -4.66 -20.13 -17.80
CA SER A 324 -3.68 -19.12 -18.24
C SER A 324 -3.47 -17.96 -17.27
N GLU A 325 -4.41 -17.75 -16.35
CA GLU A 325 -4.36 -16.71 -15.32
C GLU A 325 -4.11 -17.29 -13.91
N LEU A 326 -4.23 -18.61 -13.77
CA LEU A 326 -3.96 -19.32 -12.52
C LEU A 326 -2.54 -19.86 -12.45
N PHE A 327 -1.95 -20.26 -13.57
CA PHE A 327 -0.64 -20.89 -13.61
C PHE A 327 0.35 -20.00 -14.34
N TYR A 328 1.44 -19.63 -13.68
CA TYR A 328 2.52 -18.84 -14.25
C TYR A 328 3.85 -19.32 -13.72
N ARG A 329 4.95 -19.12 -14.45
CA ARG A 329 6.28 -19.45 -13.94
C ARG A 329 6.76 -18.36 -12.99
N PRO A 330 7.45 -18.69 -11.89
CA PRO A 330 8.04 -17.72 -10.98
C PRO A 330 8.85 -16.67 -11.74
N ARG A 331 8.61 -15.38 -11.46
CA ARG A 331 9.34 -14.26 -12.08
C ARG A 331 10.07 -13.46 -11.01
N THR A 332 11.27 -13.00 -11.34
CA THR A 332 12.07 -12.11 -10.51
C THR A 332 12.61 -10.96 -11.35
N TYR A 333 13.25 -9.99 -10.69
CA TYR A 333 14.04 -8.98 -11.37
C TYR A 333 15.52 -9.35 -11.33
N SER A 334 16.18 -9.29 -12.48
CA SER A 334 17.63 -9.45 -12.60
C SER A 334 18.37 -8.28 -11.95
N ALA A 335 19.69 -8.42 -11.76
CA ALA A 335 20.53 -7.33 -11.25
C ALA A 335 20.51 -6.06 -12.12
N THR A 336 20.08 -6.16 -13.38
CA THR A 336 19.90 -5.01 -14.29
C THR A 336 18.48 -4.44 -14.28
N GLY A 337 17.60 -4.96 -13.42
CA GLY A 337 16.19 -4.53 -13.33
C GLY A 337 15.30 -5.05 -14.45
N THR A 338 15.70 -6.13 -15.12
CA THR A 338 14.88 -6.80 -16.14
C THR A 338 14.04 -7.89 -15.47
N ARG A 339 12.72 -7.91 -15.74
CA ARG A 339 11.84 -8.98 -15.24
C ARG A 339 12.06 -10.26 -16.05
N GLU A 340 12.39 -11.35 -15.39
CA GLU A 340 12.74 -12.63 -16.01
C GLU A 340 12.15 -13.81 -15.24
N THR A 341 12.00 -14.95 -15.90
CA THR A 341 11.60 -16.20 -15.25
C THR A 341 12.75 -16.70 -14.37
N PHE A 342 12.50 -16.84 -13.07
CA PHE A 342 13.48 -17.32 -12.10
C PHE A 342 13.68 -18.83 -12.17
N ASP A 343 12.59 -19.58 -12.31
CA ASP A 343 12.61 -21.03 -12.45
C ASP A 343 11.63 -21.46 -13.54
N PRO A 344 12.11 -21.91 -14.72
CA PRO A 344 11.26 -22.34 -15.81
C PRO A 344 10.74 -23.76 -15.65
N THR A 345 11.19 -24.49 -14.61
CA THR A 345 10.89 -25.90 -14.38
C THR A 345 9.65 -26.13 -13.53
N ILE A 346 9.04 -25.06 -13.02
CA ILE A 346 7.80 -25.10 -12.23
C ILE A 346 6.78 -24.08 -12.71
N TYR A 347 5.50 -24.39 -12.52
CA TYR A 347 4.40 -23.42 -12.49
C TYR A 347 4.01 -23.15 -11.04
N GLU A 348 3.83 -21.90 -10.69
CA GLU A 348 3.12 -21.48 -9.48
C GLU A 348 1.63 -21.40 -9.77
N LEU A 349 0.83 -21.87 -8.81
CA LEU A 349 -0.59 -21.58 -8.77
C LEU A 349 -0.80 -20.24 -8.06
N ALA A 350 -1.61 -19.36 -8.66
CA ALA A 350 -1.91 -18.00 -8.20
C ALA A 350 -2.84 -17.97 -6.96
N VAL A 351 -2.60 -18.86 -6.01
CA VAL A 351 -3.34 -19.06 -4.77
C VAL A 351 -2.34 -19.07 -3.63
N THR A 352 -2.67 -18.40 -2.52
CA THR A 352 -1.84 -18.40 -1.31
C THR A 352 -2.70 -18.64 -0.07
N ASN A 353 -2.04 -18.84 1.08
CA ASN A 353 -2.70 -19.05 2.34
C ASN A 353 -3.12 -17.72 2.98
N ARG A 354 -4.36 -17.69 3.47
CA ARG A 354 -4.86 -16.60 4.31
C ARG A 354 -4.40 -16.80 5.76
N THR A 355 -3.48 -15.96 6.22
CA THR A 355 -3.05 -15.93 7.63
C THR A 355 -3.72 -14.79 8.41
N GLY A 356 -4.23 -15.08 9.61
CA GLY A 356 -4.61 -14.07 10.61
C GLY A 356 -5.88 -13.22 10.38
N SER A 357 -6.41 -13.10 9.16
CA SER A 357 -7.61 -12.30 8.84
C SER A 357 -8.87 -13.16 8.69
N SER A 358 -10.05 -12.62 9.06
CA SER A 358 -11.36 -13.23 8.80
C SER A 358 -11.85 -12.99 7.37
N ILE A 359 -11.26 -12.05 6.64
CA ILE A 359 -11.60 -11.70 5.25
C ILE A 359 -10.39 -12.05 4.37
N ALA A 360 -10.60 -12.87 3.34
CA ALA A 360 -9.55 -13.19 2.37
C ALA A 360 -9.47 -12.12 1.27
N THR A 361 -8.36 -12.04 0.54
CA THR A 361 -8.22 -11.11 -0.60
C THR A 361 -8.22 -11.86 -1.92
N PHE A 362 -9.09 -11.46 -2.86
CA PHE A 362 -9.06 -11.91 -4.26
C PHE A 362 -8.52 -10.80 -5.15
N GLY A 363 -7.34 -11.04 -5.73
CA GLY A 363 -6.61 -10.07 -6.52
C GLY A 363 -6.55 -10.38 -8.00
N LEU A 364 -5.38 -10.16 -8.62
CA LEU A 364 -5.18 -10.14 -10.07
C LEU A 364 -5.83 -11.31 -10.83
N PRO A 365 -5.71 -12.59 -10.41
CA PRO A 365 -6.34 -13.70 -11.14
C PRO A 365 -7.85 -13.50 -11.31
N PHE A 366 -8.54 -12.99 -10.28
CA PHE A 366 -9.94 -12.63 -10.35
C PHE A 366 -10.18 -11.49 -11.34
N PHE A 367 -9.44 -10.39 -11.24
CA PHE A 367 -9.67 -9.21 -12.08
C PHE A 367 -9.28 -9.36 -13.56
N THR A 368 -8.52 -10.40 -13.93
CA THR A 368 -8.23 -10.69 -15.33
C THR A 368 -9.51 -11.00 -16.13
N GLN A 369 -10.51 -11.62 -15.49
CA GLN A 369 -11.78 -12.01 -16.10
C GLN A 369 -12.94 -11.06 -15.75
N ASN A 370 -12.71 -10.11 -14.84
CA ASN A 370 -13.76 -9.32 -14.22
C ASN A 370 -13.47 -7.82 -14.34
N TYR A 371 -14.43 -7.08 -14.89
CA TYR A 371 -14.41 -5.62 -14.91
C TYR A 371 -15.07 -5.09 -13.65
N LEU A 372 -14.36 -4.21 -12.93
CA LEU A 372 -14.84 -3.58 -11.71
C LEU A 372 -15.31 -2.16 -12.01
N ILE A 373 -16.50 -1.79 -11.53
CA ILE A 373 -17.00 -0.41 -11.52
C ILE A 373 -17.27 -0.05 -10.07
N VAL A 374 -16.72 1.04 -9.56
CA VAL A 374 -16.96 1.49 -8.18
C VAL A 374 -17.51 2.90 -8.21
N ASP A 375 -18.58 3.13 -7.45
CA ASP A 375 -19.15 4.45 -7.23
C ASP A 375 -19.19 4.74 -5.72
N PRO A 376 -18.13 5.38 -5.17
CA PRO A 376 -18.08 5.74 -3.76
C PRO A 376 -19.20 6.68 -3.33
N ASP A 377 -19.73 7.51 -4.23
CA ASP A 377 -20.82 8.45 -3.89
C ASP A 377 -22.17 7.73 -3.83
N ALA A 378 -22.36 6.70 -4.67
CA ALA A 378 -23.54 5.83 -4.63
C ALA A 378 -23.41 4.63 -3.68
N GLN A 379 -22.27 4.48 -2.99
CA GLN A 379 -21.99 3.41 -2.01
C GLN A 379 -22.28 2.01 -2.57
N ASN A 380 -21.88 1.77 -3.81
CA ASN A 380 -21.96 0.48 -4.48
C ASN A 380 -20.77 0.24 -5.41
N PHE A 381 -20.48 -1.04 -5.65
CA PHE A 381 -19.61 -1.47 -6.72
C PHE A 381 -20.34 -2.46 -7.62
N GLN A 382 -19.84 -2.67 -8.82
CA GLN A 382 -20.43 -3.56 -9.81
C GLN A 382 -19.36 -4.43 -10.43
N LEU A 383 -19.73 -5.66 -10.75
CA LEU A 383 -18.90 -6.63 -11.44
C LEU A 383 -19.55 -7.07 -12.73
N ALA A 384 -18.78 -7.09 -13.81
CA ALA A 384 -19.20 -7.67 -15.08
C ALA A 384 -18.09 -8.55 -15.66
N PRO A 385 -18.40 -9.57 -16.47
CA PRO A 385 -17.38 -10.31 -17.19
C PRO A 385 -16.64 -9.35 -18.13
N ALA A 386 -15.31 -9.38 -18.06
CA ALA A 386 -14.47 -8.52 -18.89
C ALA A 386 -14.41 -9.04 -20.33
N VAL A 387 -14.35 -8.14 -21.29
CA VAL A 387 -13.79 -8.46 -22.61
C VAL A 387 -12.28 -8.53 -22.45
N THR A 388 -11.68 -9.69 -22.72
CA THR A 388 -10.24 -9.95 -22.49
C THR A 388 -9.36 -9.79 -23.74
N ALA A 389 -9.97 -9.51 -24.90
CA ALA A 389 -9.24 -9.27 -26.14
C ALA A 389 -8.30 -8.04 -26.03
N PRO A 390 -7.22 -7.96 -26.81
CA PRO A 390 -6.41 -6.74 -26.86
C PRO A 390 -7.25 -5.52 -27.23
N ALA A 391 -7.06 -4.40 -26.53
CA ALA A 391 -7.60 -3.11 -26.96
C ALA A 391 -6.63 -1.99 -26.62
N ASP A 392 -6.55 -1.00 -27.52
CA ASP A 392 -5.81 0.23 -27.28
C ASP A 392 -6.54 1.06 -26.21
N PRO A 393 -5.90 1.44 -25.10
CA PRO A 393 -6.47 2.35 -24.11
C PRO A 393 -6.99 3.67 -24.70
N LYS A 394 -6.42 4.12 -25.83
CA LYS A 394 -6.86 5.34 -26.55
C LYS A 394 -8.17 5.14 -27.31
N ALA A 395 -8.58 3.90 -27.54
CA ALA A 395 -9.83 3.53 -28.21
C ALA A 395 -10.95 3.15 -27.22
N ALA A 396 -10.76 3.40 -25.92
CA ALA A 396 -11.75 3.12 -24.89
C ALA A 396 -13.09 3.83 -25.17
N THR A 397 -14.20 3.11 -25.03
CA THR A 397 -15.55 3.68 -25.19
C THR A 397 -16.06 4.10 -23.83
N VAL A 398 -15.69 5.31 -23.43
CA VAL A 398 -15.88 5.77 -22.05
C VAL A 398 -17.29 6.29 -21.81
N THR A 399 -17.97 5.70 -20.83
CA THR A 399 -19.16 6.25 -20.19
C THR A 399 -18.77 7.09 -18.99
N THR A 400 -19.24 8.34 -18.96
CA THR A 400 -18.96 9.29 -17.89
C THR A 400 -19.94 9.14 -16.73
N ILE A 401 -19.44 9.07 -15.51
CA ILE A 401 -20.21 9.15 -14.26
C ILE A 401 -19.95 10.53 -13.66
N CYS A 402 -21.02 11.29 -13.42
CA CYS A 402 -20.93 12.64 -12.87
C CYS A 402 -21.13 12.61 -11.36
N ARG A 403 -20.34 13.41 -10.64
CA ARG A 403 -20.55 13.62 -9.21
C ARG A 403 -21.93 14.27 -9.00
N PRO A 404 -22.75 13.76 -8.07
CA PRO A 404 -24.00 14.43 -7.73
C PRO A 404 -23.68 15.86 -7.22
N PRO A 405 -24.49 16.86 -7.59
CA PRO A 405 -24.29 18.22 -7.08
C PRO A 405 -24.39 18.18 -5.55
N VAL A 406 -23.35 18.64 -4.86
CA VAL A 406 -23.34 18.75 -3.41
C VAL A 406 -24.50 19.66 -3.00
N LYS A 407 -25.54 19.09 -2.41
CA LYS A 407 -26.67 19.85 -1.85
C LYS A 407 -26.16 20.65 -0.66
N GLY A 408 -25.64 21.86 -0.89
CA GLY A 408 -25.24 22.75 0.21
C GLY A 408 -24.14 23.76 -0.05
N SER A 409 -23.51 23.82 -1.22
CA SER A 409 -22.53 24.88 -1.50
C SER A 409 -22.84 25.60 -2.81
N ALA A 410 -23.86 26.45 -2.75
CA ALA A 410 -24.02 27.56 -3.67
C ALA A 410 -23.01 28.68 -3.34
N ASN A 411 -21.75 28.36 -3.04
CA ASN A 411 -20.68 29.34 -3.14
C ASN A 411 -20.13 29.22 -4.55
N LYS A 412 -20.58 30.14 -5.41
CA LYS A 412 -19.98 30.43 -6.71
C LYS A 412 -18.52 30.83 -6.48
N PHE A 413 -17.62 29.86 -6.34
CA PHE A 413 -16.20 30.10 -6.50
C PHE A 413 -15.95 30.26 -7.99
N GLY A 414 -16.11 31.49 -8.45
CA GLY A 414 -15.69 31.89 -9.78
C GLY A 414 -14.20 31.64 -9.92
N ILE A 415 -13.83 31.02 -11.04
CA ILE A 415 -12.47 30.74 -11.52
C ILE A 415 -11.54 31.99 -11.49
N GLY A 416 -12.07 33.20 -11.24
CA GLY A 416 -11.30 34.43 -11.02
C GLY A 416 -10.63 34.60 -9.66
N ALA A 417 -10.94 33.80 -8.63
CA ALA A 417 -10.36 33.97 -7.29
C ALA A 417 -8.89 33.50 -7.17
N LEU A 418 -8.46 32.56 -8.02
CA LEU A 418 -7.06 32.11 -8.10
C LEU A 418 -6.15 33.12 -8.85
N ALA A 419 -6.71 34.02 -9.66
CA ALA A 419 -5.96 35.08 -10.33
C ALA A 419 -5.79 36.35 -9.47
N GLY A 420 -6.62 36.55 -8.44
CA GLY A 420 -6.60 37.74 -7.58
C GLY A 420 -5.50 37.75 -6.50
N ALA A 421 -5.05 36.57 -6.05
CA ALA A 421 -4.07 36.47 -4.96
C ALA A 421 -2.64 36.87 -5.40
N ILE A 422 -2.30 36.66 -6.68
CA ILE A 422 -0.96 36.98 -7.22
C ILE A 422 -0.80 38.49 -7.43
N VAL A 423 -1.86 39.19 -7.86
CA VAL A 423 -1.82 40.65 -8.07
C VAL A 423 -1.95 41.42 -6.74
N GLY A 424 -2.72 40.90 -5.78
CA GLY A 424 -2.84 41.50 -4.44
C GLY A 424 -1.54 41.46 -3.63
N SER A 425 -0.73 40.40 -3.79
CA SER A 425 0.55 40.23 -3.09
C SER A 425 1.59 41.27 -3.50
N VAL A 426 1.66 41.63 -4.79
CA VAL A 426 2.63 42.62 -5.29
C VAL A 426 2.31 44.03 -4.78
N ILE A 427 1.03 44.40 -4.75
CA ILE A 427 0.62 45.72 -4.22
C ILE A 427 0.80 45.78 -2.70
N GLY A 428 0.47 44.69 -1.98
CA GLY A 428 0.65 44.59 -0.54
C GLY A 428 2.11 44.68 -0.11
N THR A 429 3.01 43.98 -0.80
CA THR A 429 4.46 44.03 -0.50
C THR A 429 5.07 45.39 -0.80
N VAL A 430 4.67 46.05 -1.89
CA VAL A 430 5.14 47.43 -2.21
C VAL A 430 4.67 48.44 -1.16
N LEU A 431 3.42 48.33 -0.69
CA LEU A 431 2.90 49.21 0.37
C LEU A 431 3.62 49.01 1.72
N ILE A 432 3.90 47.76 2.10
CA ILE A 432 4.61 47.44 3.35
C ILE A 432 6.06 47.93 3.29
N ILE A 433 6.76 47.76 2.16
CA ILE A 433 8.12 48.27 1.97
C ILE A 433 8.12 49.80 1.99
N GLY A 434 7.14 50.45 1.34
CA GLY A 434 6.98 51.90 1.36
C GLY A 434 6.77 52.46 2.79
N LEU A 435 5.92 51.82 3.59
CA LEU A 435 5.69 52.17 4.99
C LEU A 435 6.93 51.99 5.86
N ALA A 436 7.67 50.89 5.67
CA ALA A 436 8.91 50.63 6.40
C ALA A 436 9.99 51.68 6.09
N LEU A 437 10.15 52.07 4.83
CA LEU A 437 11.09 53.12 4.42
C LEU A 437 10.67 54.49 4.95
N TRP A 438 9.37 54.81 4.97
CA TRP A 438 8.85 56.05 5.54
C TRP A 438 9.14 56.17 7.04
N PHE A 439 8.92 55.11 7.82
CA PHE A 439 9.25 55.09 9.25
C PHE A 439 10.77 55.18 9.52
N ARG A 440 11.62 54.56 8.68
CA ARG A 440 13.08 54.69 8.80
C ARG A 440 13.56 56.11 8.49
N ARG A 441 12.97 56.80 7.50
CA ARG A 441 13.28 58.21 7.21
C ARG A 441 12.84 59.14 8.34
N ARG A 442 11.70 58.84 8.97
CA ARG A 442 11.21 59.60 10.13
C ARG A 442 12.09 59.43 11.37
N LYS A 443 12.60 58.22 11.62
CA LYS A 443 13.57 57.96 12.71
C LYS A 443 14.95 58.57 12.44
N ALA A 444 15.43 58.59 11.20
CA ALA A 444 16.71 59.23 10.85
C ALA A 444 16.67 60.75 11.00
N ALA A 445 15.50 61.39 10.81
CA ALA A 445 15.32 62.82 11.07
C ALA A 445 15.32 63.15 12.58
N ALA A 446 14.86 62.24 13.44
CA ALA A 446 14.85 62.42 14.90
C ALA A 446 16.23 62.19 15.56
N GLN A 447 17.17 61.53 14.87
CA GLN A 447 18.52 61.27 15.40
C GLN A 447 19.55 62.37 15.07
N ARG A 448 19.16 63.42 14.32
CA ARG A 448 20.03 64.58 14.08
C ARG A 448 20.07 65.59 15.24
N ASP A 449 19.19 65.48 16.22
CA ASP A 449 19.17 66.38 17.40
C ASP A 449 19.86 65.80 18.65
N SER A 450 20.42 64.58 18.60
CA SER A 450 21.10 63.96 19.76
C SER A 450 22.62 63.84 19.62
N GLN A 451 23.23 64.40 18.57
CA GLN A 451 24.69 64.38 18.35
C GLN A 451 25.42 65.67 18.79
N VAL A 452 25.00 66.29 19.90
CA VAL A 452 25.75 67.40 20.55
C VAL A 452 26.20 67.05 21.99
N SER A 453 25.80 65.91 22.56
CA SER A 453 26.08 65.62 23.98
C SER A 453 27.01 64.43 24.28
N THR A 454 27.64 63.81 23.29
CA THR A 454 28.52 62.63 23.50
C THR A 454 29.95 62.82 22.99
N ALA A 455 30.49 64.04 23.11
CA ALA A 455 31.90 64.35 22.82
C ALA A 455 32.72 64.70 24.08
N VAL A 456 32.18 64.51 25.29
CA VAL A 456 32.85 64.87 26.56
C VAL A 456 33.10 63.63 27.47
N ALA A 457 32.70 62.43 27.05
CA ALA A 457 32.80 61.21 27.89
C ALA A 457 33.86 60.18 27.43
N SER A 458 34.80 60.57 26.56
CA SER A 458 35.85 59.67 26.03
C SER A 458 37.28 60.10 26.38
N SER A 459 37.47 60.92 27.42
CA SER A 459 38.80 61.36 27.87
C SER A 459 39.16 60.97 29.32
N ALA A 460 38.53 59.93 29.88
CA ALA A 460 38.70 59.57 31.30
C ALA A 460 39.03 58.09 31.60
N TYR A 461 39.31 57.25 30.60
CA TYR A 461 39.62 55.82 30.84
C TYR A 461 40.91 55.32 30.19
N GLU A 462 41.91 56.21 30.04
CA GLU A 462 43.24 55.85 29.52
C GLU A 462 44.36 56.08 30.56
N ARG A 463 44.06 55.99 31.86
CA ARG A 463 45.08 56.13 32.91
C ARG A 463 44.78 55.36 34.19
N MET A 464 45.02 54.05 34.12
CA MET A 464 45.34 53.07 35.18
C MET A 464 45.23 51.73 34.44
N GLU A 465 46.24 50.90 34.25
CA GLU A 465 47.17 50.40 35.25
C GLU A 465 48.35 49.74 34.53
N SER A 466 49.55 50.22 34.84
CA SER A 466 50.84 49.62 34.49
C SER A 466 51.45 49.15 35.82
N GLY A 467 51.86 47.88 35.85
CA GLY A 467 52.37 47.16 37.03
C GLY A 467 51.42 46.02 37.38
N THR A 468 51.81 44.76 37.52
CA THR A 468 53.10 44.20 37.94
C THR A 468 53.21 42.77 37.41
N ALA A 469 54.40 42.39 36.93
CA ALA A 469 54.74 41.01 36.57
C ALA A 469 55.18 40.22 37.81
N ALA A 470 54.62 39.02 38.03
CA ALA A 470 55.35 37.78 38.37
C ALA A 470 54.40 36.64 38.80
N ALA A 471 54.81 35.42 38.41
CA ALA A 471 54.47 34.10 38.96
C ALA A 471 53.32 33.27 38.33
N ARG A 472 53.78 32.29 37.53
CA ARG A 472 53.42 30.85 37.52
C ARG A 472 51.93 30.47 37.60
N SER A 473 51.43 29.81 36.56
CA SER A 473 51.42 28.34 36.47
C SER A 473 50.60 27.92 35.25
N ALA A 474 51.22 27.18 34.33
CA ALA A 474 50.59 26.71 33.10
C ALA A 474 50.33 25.20 33.19
N ARG A 475 49.08 24.82 32.91
CA ARG A 475 48.53 23.50 32.57
C ARG A 475 47.31 23.83 31.69
N GLU A 476 46.92 23.14 30.63
CA GLU A 476 47.12 21.76 30.21
C GLU A 476 46.54 21.61 28.79
N SER A 477 47.13 20.79 27.93
CA SER A 477 46.45 19.87 26.99
C SER A 477 47.40 19.41 25.88
N SER A 478 47.91 18.18 26.00
CA SER A 478 48.05 17.19 24.91
C SER A 478 49.02 16.06 25.31
N SER A 479 48.57 14.80 25.26
CA SER A 479 49.36 13.58 24.93
C SER A 479 48.47 12.35 25.20
N GLU A 480 48.20 11.45 24.26
CA GLU A 480 49.06 10.49 23.56
C GLU A 480 49.48 9.25 24.40
N SER A 481 48.78 8.13 24.12
CA SER A 481 49.23 6.74 23.86
C SER A 481 50.00 5.85 24.88
N LYS A 482 49.59 4.56 24.88
CA LYS A 482 50.22 3.26 25.27
C LYS A 482 50.30 2.82 26.75
N SER A 483 49.76 1.62 27.06
CA SER A 483 50.52 0.35 27.27
C SER A 483 49.81 -0.71 28.15
N ASN A 484 49.72 -1.94 27.61
CA ASN A 484 49.91 -3.31 28.16
C ASN A 484 49.40 -3.84 29.54
N SER A 485 48.61 -4.94 29.42
CA SER A 485 48.73 -6.31 30.01
C SER A 485 48.78 -6.59 31.52
N ILE A 486 47.86 -7.45 32.01
CA ILE A 486 48.05 -8.49 33.06
C ILE A 486 47.13 -9.71 32.77
N GLN A 487 47.59 -10.93 33.09
CA GLN A 487 47.07 -12.28 32.76
C GLN A 487 46.29 -13.01 33.89
N LEU A 488 45.64 -14.12 33.48
CA LEU A 488 45.24 -15.39 34.18
C LEU A 488 43.77 -15.55 34.65
N PRO A 489 43.20 -16.78 34.73
CA PRO A 489 43.35 -17.98 33.89
C PRO A 489 42.01 -18.64 33.43
N LEU A 490 42.08 -19.50 32.41
CA LEU A 490 40.97 -20.32 31.87
C LEU A 490 40.59 -21.53 32.76
N GLN A 491 39.29 -21.82 32.82
CA GLN A 491 38.73 -23.15 33.12
C GLN A 491 37.75 -23.57 32.00
N GLN A 492 37.94 -24.78 31.46
CA GLN A 492 37.06 -25.41 30.47
C GLN A 492 35.95 -26.23 31.12
N PRO A 493 34.78 -26.39 30.47
CA PRO A 493 33.89 -27.54 30.68
C PRO A 493 33.94 -28.58 29.53
N PRO A 494 33.45 -29.82 29.77
CA PRO A 494 33.74 -31.03 28.98
C PRO A 494 32.81 -31.28 27.78
N PRO A 495 33.13 -32.25 26.89
CA PRO A 495 32.37 -32.51 25.66
C PRO A 495 31.09 -33.33 25.91
N LEU A 496 30.00 -32.92 25.26
CA LEU A 496 28.74 -33.65 25.21
C LEU A 496 28.73 -34.64 24.03
N LYS A 497 28.32 -35.87 24.34
CA LYS A 497 28.23 -37.02 23.42
C LYS A 497 27.09 -36.85 22.43
N VAL A 498 27.39 -36.97 21.15
CA VAL A 498 26.41 -37.13 20.06
C VAL A 498 25.79 -38.53 20.16
N ARG A 499 24.46 -38.59 20.34
CA ARG A 499 23.67 -39.82 20.26
C ARG A 499 23.00 -39.87 18.88
N GLN A 500 23.41 -40.81 18.06
CA GLN A 500 22.72 -41.15 16.81
C GLN A 500 21.35 -41.75 17.13
N SER A 501 20.28 -41.20 16.55
CA SER A 501 18.99 -41.88 16.42
C SER A 501 18.73 -42.15 14.95
N LEU A 502 18.53 -43.43 14.62
CA LEU A 502 18.08 -43.88 13.31
C LEU A 502 16.79 -43.16 12.91
N GLN A 503 16.80 -42.51 11.74
CA GLN A 503 15.57 -42.17 11.03
C GLN A 503 15.22 -43.32 10.09
N THR A 504 14.10 -43.95 10.38
CA THR A 504 13.36 -44.83 9.47
C THR A 504 12.74 -43.99 8.35
N VAL A 505 12.96 -44.42 7.12
CA VAL A 505 12.32 -43.92 5.89
C VAL A 505 10.81 -44.07 6.01
N GLY A 506 10.08 -42.96 5.88
CA GLY A 506 8.62 -42.93 5.87
C GLY A 506 8.15 -41.87 4.86
N SER A 507 7.31 -42.31 3.93
CA SER A 507 6.59 -41.57 2.88
C SER A 507 6.35 -40.09 3.18
N ASP A 508 6.78 -39.22 2.27
CA ASP A 508 6.47 -37.79 2.27
C ASP A 508 4.96 -37.59 2.09
N ASP A 509 4.29 -37.10 3.14
CA ASP A 509 2.91 -36.63 3.10
C ASP A 509 2.94 -35.11 2.86
N PRO A 510 2.42 -34.60 1.73
CA PRO A 510 2.41 -33.17 1.42
C PRO A 510 1.64 -32.31 2.44
N ARG A 511 0.85 -32.91 3.35
CA ARG A 511 0.12 -32.21 4.43
C ARG A 511 0.99 -31.78 5.61
N ARG A 512 2.21 -32.32 5.72
CA ARG A 512 3.06 -32.12 6.91
C ARG A 512 3.70 -30.72 6.97
N ASP A 513 3.92 -30.10 5.82
CA ASP A 513 4.64 -28.82 5.73
C ASP A 513 3.72 -27.59 5.88
N LEU A 514 2.43 -27.70 5.54
CA LEU A 514 1.44 -26.64 5.80
C LEU A 514 1.33 -26.36 7.30
N ASN A 515 1.25 -27.42 8.10
CA ASN A 515 1.21 -27.32 9.56
C ASN A 515 2.50 -26.76 10.16
N ARG A 516 3.68 -27.02 9.55
CA ARG A 516 4.97 -26.58 10.09
C ARG A 516 5.19 -25.06 9.93
N ALA A 517 4.64 -24.45 8.88
CA ALA A 517 4.71 -23.00 8.69
C ALA A 517 4.02 -22.23 9.82
N ILE A 518 2.87 -22.73 10.31
CA ILE A 518 2.10 -22.12 11.41
C ILE A 518 2.89 -22.16 12.72
N TYR A 519 3.56 -23.28 13.02
CA TYR A 519 4.37 -23.39 14.24
C TYR A 519 5.59 -22.46 14.21
N HIS A 520 6.20 -22.24 13.05
CA HIS A 520 7.32 -21.30 12.94
C HIS A 520 6.89 -19.84 13.09
N ASP A 521 5.80 -19.41 12.46
CA ASP A 521 5.29 -18.03 12.59
C ASP A 521 4.85 -17.70 14.03
N ILE A 522 4.28 -18.67 14.75
CA ILE A 522 3.91 -18.49 16.17
C ILE A 522 5.15 -18.50 17.08
N ASP A 523 6.17 -19.30 16.80
CA ASP A 523 7.39 -19.38 17.61
C ASP A 523 8.30 -18.16 17.38
N ASP A 524 8.41 -17.69 16.14
CA ASP A 524 9.17 -16.49 15.76
C ASP A 524 8.52 -15.20 16.29
N ARG A 525 7.18 -15.16 16.44
CA ARG A 525 6.48 -14.05 17.10
C ARG A 525 6.58 -14.07 18.63
N ASN A 526 6.99 -15.19 19.23
CA ASN A 526 6.98 -15.38 20.69
C ASN A 526 8.37 -15.55 21.33
N ASP A 527 9.46 -15.27 20.60
CA ASP A 527 10.86 -15.28 21.09
C ASP A 527 11.21 -16.52 21.94
N GLY A 528 10.61 -17.69 21.66
CA GLY A 528 10.88 -18.95 22.35
C GLY A 528 10.66 -18.96 23.87
N ARG A 529 9.82 -18.08 24.44
CA ARG A 529 9.78 -17.83 25.89
C ARG A 529 8.69 -18.55 26.69
N LEU A 530 8.01 -19.54 26.13
CA LEU A 530 6.91 -20.25 26.80
C LEU A 530 7.16 -21.74 27.00
N LEU A 531 8.28 -22.13 27.64
CA LEU A 531 8.43 -23.47 28.22
C LEU A 531 9.31 -23.47 29.47
N ASP A 532 9.02 -22.60 30.45
CA ASP A 532 9.51 -22.78 31.83
C ASP A 532 8.66 -21.94 32.79
N ASP A 533 7.47 -22.44 33.15
CA ASP A 533 6.90 -22.12 34.46
C ASP A 533 5.91 -23.23 34.89
N LYS A 534 6.30 -23.93 35.95
CA LYS A 534 5.45 -24.88 36.68
C LYS A 534 4.53 -24.11 37.63
N PRO A 535 3.25 -24.51 37.80
CA PRO A 535 2.37 -23.85 38.75
C PRO A 535 2.64 -24.35 40.16
N THR A 536 2.83 -23.42 41.10
CA THR A 536 2.69 -23.66 42.54
C THR A 536 1.39 -23.02 43.00
N GLY A 537 0.61 -23.77 43.80
CA GLY A 537 -0.75 -23.44 44.16
C GLY A 537 -0.94 -22.68 45.48
N LEU A 538 -2.23 -22.57 45.84
CA LEU A 538 -2.84 -22.11 47.11
C LEU A 538 -2.82 -20.57 47.31
N HIS A 539 -3.87 -19.87 47.75
CA HIS A 539 -5.03 -20.21 48.60
C HIS A 539 -6.22 -19.25 48.36
N GLU A 540 -7.42 -19.72 48.75
CA GLU A 540 -8.72 -19.05 48.87
C GLU A 540 -8.70 -17.72 49.68
N THR A 541 -9.60 -16.77 49.37
CA THR A 541 -10.61 -16.25 50.33
C THR A 541 -11.80 -15.54 49.63
N ILE A 542 -12.93 -15.51 50.34
CA ILE A 542 -14.34 -15.40 49.96
C ILE A 542 -14.89 -13.94 50.01
N HIS A 543 -16.05 -13.73 49.35
CA HIS A 543 -17.10 -12.66 49.46
C HIS A 543 -17.12 -11.63 48.31
N ASN A 544 -18.24 -11.22 47.69
CA ASN A 544 -19.68 -11.39 47.92
C ASN A 544 -20.48 -11.06 46.62
N LYS A 545 -21.73 -11.53 46.62
CA LYS A 545 -22.87 -11.39 45.67
C LYS A 545 -23.07 -10.03 44.98
N ALA A 546 -23.57 -10.06 43.73
CA ALA A 546 -24.88 -9.47 43.34
C ALA A 546 -25.25 -9.68 41.85
N THR A 547 -26.30 -10.48 41.63
CA THR A 547 -27.42 -10.34 40.66
C THR A 547 -27.20 -10.10 39.15
N LEU A 548 -27.46 -11.17 38.39
CA LEU A 548 -28.00 -11.17 37.02
C LEU A 548 -29.54 -11.08 37.04
N PRO A 549 -30.18 -10.56 35.98
CA PRO A 549 -31.51 -11.02 35.57
C PRO A 549 -31.46 -11.76 34.23
N ARG A 550 -32.08 -12.94 34.30
CA ARG A 550 -32.60 -13.83 33.25
C ARG A 550 -33.71 -13.09 32.48
N VAL A 551 -33.71 -13.18 31.14
CA VAL A 551 -34.96 -13.17 30.36
C VAL A 551 -34.84 -14.21 29.25
N ALA A 552 -35.79 -15.15 29.28
CA ALA A 552 -36.05 -16.15 28.27
C ALA A 552 -37.34 -15.78 27.53
N ALA A 553 -37.39 -16.05 26.23
CA ALA A 553 -38.58 -16.32 25.41
C ALA A 553 -38.02 -16.84 24.07
N GLU A 554 -38.02 -18.15 23.77
CA GLU A 554 -39.16 -18.93 23.25
C GLU A 554 -39.89 -18.24 22.09
N HIS A 555 -39.67 -18.74 20.87
CA HIS A 555 -40.73 -18.90 19.87
C HIS A 555 -40.36 -19.97 18.84
N GLU A 556 -41.13 -21.05 18.83
CA GLU A 556 -41.35 -21.95 17.68
C GLU A 556 -42.24 -21.25 16.65
N PHE A 557 -41.81 -21.23 15.38
CA PHE A 557 -42.46 -21.87 14.22
C PHE A 557 -41.57 -21.72 12.97
#